data_AF-A0A4Z0NWF7-F1
#
_entry.id   AF-A0A4Z0NWF7-F1
#
_cell.length_a   1.000
_cell.length_b   1.000
_cell.length_c   1.000
_cell.angle_alpha   90.00
_cell.angle_beta   90.00
_cell.angle_gamma   90.00
#
_symmetry.space_group_name_H-M   'P 1'
#
loop_
_entity.id
_entity.type
_entity.pdbx_description
1 polymer ?
#
loop_
_entity_poly.entity_id
_entity_poly.type
_entity_poly.pdbx_seq_one_letter_code
_entity_poly.pdbx_strand_id
1 'polypeptide(L)'
;MPCAPPAFETIFRIPGEHRLESAGMLGRGGRVFGICWFHQEFDPADRLVARYETYDEVGADGEPRCGWRRYDEAGRLTLGHEVGMRWAALVECLSRPEAETALQHPRALARERDRLPA
;
A
#
# COMPACT_ATOMS: atom_id res chain seq x y z
N MET A 1 10.59 -20.20 2.24
CA MET A 1 9.65 -19.95 1.13
C MET A 1 9.50 -18.45 1.01
N PRO A 2 9.78 -17.80 -0.14
CA PRO A 2 9.42 -16.38 -0.27
C PRO A 2 7.90 -16.27 -0.16
N CYS A 3 7.42 -15.50 0.83
CA CYS A 3 5.99 -15.26 0.97
C CYS A 3 5.51 -14.52 -0.28
N ALA A 4 4.49 -15.05 -0.96
CA ALA A 4 3.90 -14.38 -2.12
C ALA A 4 3.38 -12.99 -1.68
N PRO A 5 3.45 -11.96 -2.54
CA PRO A 5 2.93 -10.65 -2.20
C PRO A 5 1.42 -10.73 -1.86
N PRO A 6 0.90 -9.78 -1.06
CA PRO A 6 -0.52 -9.73 -0.74
C PRO A 6 -1.36 -9.61 -2.02
N ALA A 7 -2.61 -10.07 -1.97
CA ALA A 7 -3.55 -9.85 -3.07
C ALA A 7 -3.89 -8.35 -3.19
N PHE A 8 -3.21 -7.65 -4.10
CA PHE A 8 -3.29 -6.18 -4.25
C PHE A 8 -4.73 -5.69 -4.49
N GLU A 9 -5.47 -6.35 -5.38
CA GLU A 9 -6.88 -6.01 -5.68
C GLU A 9 -7.75 -6.10 -4.42
N THR A 10 -7.50 -7.09 -3.57
CA THR A 10 -8.22 -7.31 -2.32
C THR A 10 -7.87 -6.25 -1.28
N ILE A 11 -6.58 -5.97 -1.05
CA ILE A 11 -6.16 -5.00 -0.02
C ILE A 11 -6.53 -3.56 -0.39
N PHE A 12 -6.59 -3.24 -1.69
CA PHE A 12 -7.00 -1.92 -2.18
C PHE A 12 -8.51 -1.77 -2.33
N ARG A 13 -9.27 -2.87 -2.26
CA ARG A 13 -10.72 -2.93 -2.53
C ARG A 13 -11.08 -2.34 -3.89
N ILE A 14 -10.37 -2.76 -4.94
CA ILE A 14 -10.62 -2.30 -6.30
C ILE A 14 -12.03 -2.74 -6.74
N PRO A 15 -12.86 -1.83 -7.29
CA PRO A 15 -14.16 -2.21 -7.86
C PRO A 15 -14.00 -3.25 -8.96
N GLY A 16 -14.93 -4.21 -9.08
CA GLY A 16 -14.82 -5.30 -10.06
C GLY A 16 -14.87 -4.86 -11.53
N GLU A 17 -15.31 -3.63 -11.81
CA GLU A 17 -15.30 -3.06 -13.17
C GLU A 17 -14.01 -2.28 -13.47
N HIS A 18 -13.21 -1.99 -12.44
CA HIS A 18 -11.94 -1.30 -12.59
C HIS A 18 -10.81 -2.28 -12.89
N ARG A 19 -9.77 -1.79 -13.54
CA ARG A 19 -8.56 -2.57 -13.85
C ARG A 19 -7.40 -2.09 -13.00
N LEU A 20 -6.75 -3.01 -12.30
CA LEU A 20 -5.51 -2.74 -11.57
C LEU A 20 -4.32 -3.25 -12.39
N GLU A 21 -3.40 -2.37 -12.74
CA GLU A 21 -2.19 -2.70 -13.49
C GLU A 21 -0.93 -2.48 -12.67
N SER A 22 0.03 -3.39 -12.80
CA SER A 22 1.36 -3.26 -12.20
C SER A 22 2.17 -2.21 -12.96
N ALA A 23 2.57 -1.14 -12.27
CA ALA A 23 3.40 -0.06 -12.82
C ALA A 23 4.90 -0.23 -12.51
N GLY A 24 5.27 -1.32 -11.82
CA GLY A 24 6.66 -1.71 -11.60
C GLY A 24 6.97 -2.07 -10.15
N MET A 25 8.25 -2.35 -9.89
CA MET A 25 8.77 -2.62 -8.55
C MET A 25 10.12 -1.95 -8.35
N LEU A 26 10.39 -1.56 -7.10
CA LEU A 26 11.66 -0.97 -6.68
C LEU A 26 12.18 -1.69 -5.44
N GLY A 27 13.32 -2.35 -5.58
CA GLY A 27 14.10 -2.82 -4.43
C GLY A 27 14.82 -1.64 -3.77
N ARG A 28 14.76 -1.56 -2.44
CA ARG A 28 15.46 -0.56 -1.63
C ARG A 28 16.57 -1.24 -0.84
N GLY A 29 17.76 -0.65 -0.87
CA GLY A 29 18.91 -1.07 -0.08
C GLY A 29 19.53 0.11 0.68
N GLY A 30 20.37 -0.18 1.67
CA GLY A 30 21.00 0.82 2.52
C GLY A 30 20.16 1.14 3.76
N ARG A 31 19.98 2.43 4.08
CA ARG A 31 19.28 2.87 5.30
C ARG A 31 17.82 2.43 5.35
N VAL A 32 17.16 2.31 4.20
CA VAL A 32 15.87 1.66 4.07
C VAL A 32 16.08 0.38 3.29
N PHE A 33 15.63 -0.74 3.84
CA PHE A 33 15.85 -2.06 3.26
C PHE A 33 14.51 -2.75 2.98
N GLY A 34 14.19 -3.03 1.73
CA GLY A 34 12.91 -3.63 1.40
C GLY A 34 12.56 -3.60 -0.07
N ILE A 35 11.27 -3.76 -0.33
CA ILE A 35 10.71 -3.76 -1.68
C ILE A 35 9.45 -2.92 -1.70
N CYS A 36 9.24 -2.26 -2.83
CA CYS A 36 8.10 -1.43 -3.12
C CYS A 36 7.48 -1.88 -4.46
N TRP A 37 6.16 -1.99 -4.51
CA TRP A 37 5.39 -2.30 -5.71
C TRP A 37 4.48 -1.13 -6.05
N PHE A 38 4.38 -0.81 -7.33
CA PHE A 38 3.56 0.29 -7.81
C PHE A 38 2.42 -0.26 -8.67
N HIS A 39 1.23 0.30 -8.50
CA HIS A 39 0.06 -0.05 -9.31
C HIS A 39 -0.70 1.18 -9.75
N GLN A 40 -1.45 1.03 -10.84
CA GLN A 40 -2.36 2.03 -11.40
C GLN A 40 -3.75 1.42 -11.50
N GLU A 41 -4.76 2.18 -11.08
CA GLU A 41 -6.17 1.79 -11.20
C GLU A 41 -6.83 2.61 -12.30
N PHE A 42 -7.48 1.91 -13.21
CA PHE A 42 -8.22 2.48 -14.33
C PHE A 42 -9.72 2.18 -14.20
N ASP A 43 -10.55 3.17 -14.52
CA ASP A 43 -11.99 2.99 -14.62
C ASP A 43 -12.38 2.20 -15.89
N PRO A 44 -13.66 1.85 -16.10
CA PRO A 44 -14.11 1.13 -17.29
C PRO A 44 -13.92 1.89 -18.61
N ALA A 45 -13.66 3.21 -18.53
CA ALA A 45 -13.37 4.07 -19.67
C ALA A 45 -11.86 4.26 -19.92
N ASP A 46 -11.02 3.44 -19.27
CA ASP A 46 -9.56 3.45 -19.39
C ASP A 46 -8.89 4.73 -18.83
N ARG A 47 -9.58 5.44 -17.92
CA ARG A 47 -9.03 6.64 -17.27
C ARG A 47 -8.37 6.26 -15.97
N LEU A 48 -7.16 6.79 -15.75
CA LEU A 48 -6.44 6.62 -14.48
C LEU A 48 -7.17 7.33 -13.35
N VAL A 49 -7.66 6.57 -12.36
CA VAL A 49 -8.39 7.09 -11.20
C VAL A 49 -7.57 7.08 -9.92
N ALA A 50 -6.54 6.23 -9.85
CA ALA A 50 -5.66 6.13 -8.69
C ALA A 50 -4.30 5.53 -9.01
N ARG A 51 -3.34 5.79 -8.13
CA ARG A 51 -2.06 5.08 -8.08
C ARG A 51 -1.88 4.49 -6.70
N TYR A 52 -1.23 3.33 -6.62
CA TYR A 52 -0.96 2.65 -5.38
C TYR A 52 0.53 2.37 -5.24
N GLU A 53 1.02 2.48 -4.02
CA GLU A 53 2.36 2.09 -3.60
C GLU A 53 2.20 1.09 -2.46
N THR A 54 2.62 -0.16 -2.63
CA THR A 54 2.72 -1.13 -1.53
C THR A 54 4.18 -1.30 -1.16
N TYR A 55 4.50 -1.34 0.12
CA TYR A 55 5.87 -1.50 0.60
C TYR A 55 5.95 -2.60 1.65
N ASP A 56 7.08 -3.30 1.64
CA ASP A 56 7.50 -4.23 2.68
C ASP A 56 8.98 -3.93 2.96
N GLU A 57 9.25 -3.18 4.03
CA GLU A 57 10.55 -2.61 4.30
C GLU A 57 10.92 -2.56 5.78
N VAL A 58 12.21 -2.38 6.04
CA VAL A 58 12.75 -1.91 7.32
C VAL A 58 13.10 -0.44 7.11
N GLY A 59 12.50 0.42 7.92
CA GLY A 59 12.67 1.87 7.83
C GLY A 59 14.08 2.31 8.24
N ALA A 60 14.37 3.59 8.05
CA ALA A 60 15.65 4.20 8.43
C ALA A 60 15.90 4.23 9.96
N ASP A 61 14.83 4.08 10.74
CA ASP A 61 14.81 3.87 12.18
C ASP A 61 15.11 2.42 12.59
N GLY A 62 15.21 1.50 11.63
CA GLY A 62 15.38 0.07 11.87
C GLY A 62 14.07 -0.67 12.12
N GLU A 63 12.92 0.02 12.10
CA GLU A 63 11.63 -0.59 12.40
C GLU A 63 11.02 -1.25 11.15
N PRO A 64 10.58 -2.52 11.27
CA PRO A 64 9.91 -3.22 10.18
C PRO A 64 8.51 -2.66 9.94
N ARG A 65 8.14 -2.50 8.67
CA ARG A 65 6.81 -2.05 8.27
C ARG A 65 6.39 -2.63 6.94
N CYS A 66 5.10 -2.91 6.80
CA CYS A 66 4.48 -3.17 5.52
C CYS A 66 3.16 -2.41 5.45
N GLY A 67 2.75 -2.07 4.24
CA GLY A 67 1.58 -1.23 4.07
C GLY A 67 1.42 -0.77 2.64
N TRP A 68 0.48 0.14 2.45
CA TRP A 68 0.25 0.74 1.16
C TRP A 68 -0.22 2.19 1.27
N ARG A 69 -0.09 2.92 0.18
CA ARG A 69 -0.55 4.29 -0.01
C ARG A 69 -1.33 4.37 -1.32
N ARG A 70 -2.44 5.12 -1.31
CA ARG A 70 -3.22 5.44 -2.50
C ARG A 70 -3.09 6.92 -2.79
N TYR A 71 -2.77 7.23 -4.03
CA TYR A 71 -2.70 8.57 -4.58
C TYR A 71 -3.82 8.77 -5.60
N ASP A 72 -4.34 10.00 -5.71
CA ASP A 72 -5.26 10.34 -6.79
C ASP A 72 -4.54 10.46 -8.16
N GLU A 73 -5.31 10.78 -9.20
CA GLU A 73 -4.80 11.02 -10.56
C GLU A 73 -3.72 12.12 -10.64
N ALA A 74 -3.73 13.07 -9.70
CA ALA A 74 -2.74 14.16 -9.61
C ALA A 74 -1.53 13.79 -8.74
N GLY A 75 -1.48 12.57 -8.20
CA GLY A 75 -0.40 12.11 -7.32
C GLY A 75 -0.50 12.59 -5.88
N ARG A 76 -1.66 13.12 -5.45
CA ARG A 76 -1.88 13.52 -4.05
C ARG A 76 -2.27 12.31 -3.23
N LEU A 77 -1.63 12.14 -2.06
CA LEU A 77 -1.97 11.07 -1.13
C LEU A 77 -3.42 11.23 -0.65
N THR A 78 -4.22 10.18 -0.82
CA THR A 78 -5.64 10.13 -0.46
C THR A 78 -5.92 9.17 0.68
N LEU A 79 -5.24 8.02 0.70
CA LEU A 79 -5.38 7.00 1.73
C LEU A 79 -4.03 6.34 1.97
N GLY A 80 -3.86 5.74 3.14
CA GLY A 80 -2.75 4.87 3.43
C GLY A 80 -3.06 3.99 4.62
N HIS A 81 -2.37 2.86 4.69
CA HIS A 81 -2.42 1.96 5.81
C HIS A 81 -1.02 1.37 6.03
N GLU A 82 -0.63 1.23 7.29
CA GLU A 82 0.67 0.70 7.69
C GLU A 82 0.49 -0.26 8.87
N VAL A 83 1.22 -1.36 8.82
CA VAL A 83 1.34 -2.33 9.89
C VAL A 83 2.82 -2.37 10.31
N GLY A 84 3.07 -2.28 11.62
CA GLY A 84 4.41 -2.26 12.21
C GLY A 84 5.12 -3.61 12.23
N MET A 85 5.12 -4.33 11.11
CA MET A 85 5.91 -5.54 10.88
C MET A 85 6.06 -5.80 9.37
N ARG A 86 7.01 -6.66 8.99
CA ARG A 86 7.16 -7.11 7.60
C ARG A 86 5.99 -8.00 7.18
N TRP A 87 5.67 -8.03 5.89
CA TRP A 87 4.61 -8.88 5.34
C TRP A 87 4.80 -10.35 5.69
N ALA A 88 6.04 -10.86 5.58
CA ALA A 88 6.36 -12.24 5.93
C ALA A 88 6.06 -12.54 7.41
N ALA A 89 6.44 -11.64 8.32
CA ALA A 89 6.15 -11.78 9.75
C ALA A 89 4.63 -11.70 10.04
N LEU A 90 3.90 -10.83 9.33
CA LEU A 90 2.45 -10.72 9.46
C LEU A 90 1.74 -12.03 9.07
N VAL A 91 2.17 -12.68 7.98
CA VAL A 91 1.64 -13.97 7.52
C VAL A 91 2.15 -15.17 8.35
N GLU A 92 3.21 -14.98 9.14
CA GLU A 92 3.62 -15.98 10.14
C GLU A 92 2.78 -15.87 11.42
N CYS A 93 2.41 -14.65 11.83
CA CYS A 93 1.55 -14.41 12.98
C CYS A 93 0.06 -14.68 12.71
N LEU A 94 -0.39 -14.50 11.47
CA LEU A 94 -1.77 -14.61 11.03
C LEU A 94 -1.90 -15.54 9.83
N SER A 95 -3.08 -16.10 9.57
CA SER A 95 -3.32 -16.71 8.26
C SER A 95 -3.26 -15.64 7.16
N ARG A 96 -2.95 -16.03 5.92
CA ARG A 96 -2.88 -15.07 4.78
C ARG A 96 -4.15 -14.21 4.63
N PRO A 97 -5.39 -14.76 4.70
CA PRO A 97 -6.60 -13.94 4.62
C PRO A 97 -6.74 -12.92 5.76
N GLU A 98 -6.30 -13.28 6.97
CA GLU A 98 -6.30 -12.37 8.13
C GLU A 98 -5.24 -11.27 7.96
N ALA A 99 -4.07 -11.60 7.42
CA ALA A 99 -3.03 -10.62 7.09
C ALA A 99 -3.49 -9.63 5.99
N GLU A 100 -4.17 -10.13 4.96
CA GLU A 100 -4.78 -9.28 3.91
C GLU A 100 -5.89 -8.40 4.51
N THR A 101 -6.69 -8.93 5.43
CA THR A 101 -7.71 -8.15 6.15
C THR A 101 -7.08 -7.07 7.02
N ALA A 102 -5.96 -7.36 7.68
CA ALA A 102 -5.22 -6.35 8.44
C ALA A 102 -4.79 -5.19 7.54
N LEU A 103 -4.32 -5.48 6.31
CA LEU A 103 -3.94 -4.46 5.33
C LEU A 103 -5.14 -3.73 4.69
N GLN A 104 -6.38 -4.22 4.80
CA GLN A 104 -7.55 -3.62 4.16
C GLN A 104 -8.12 -2.37 4.84
N HIS A 105 -7.67 -2.00 6.05
CA HIS A 105 -8.34 -0.97 6.87
C HIS A 105 -7.59 0.37 6.94
N PRO A 106 -7.59 1.20 5.87
CA PRO A 106 -7.18 2.58 5.96
C PRO A 106 -8.28 3.34 6.71
N ARG A 107 -8.09 3.59 8.02
CA ARG A 107 -8.88 4.65 8.66
C ARG A 107 -8.58 5.92 7.89
N ALA A 108 -9.63 6.50 7.32
CA ALA A 108 -9.57 7.72 6.53
C ALA A 108 -8.67 8.72 7.25
N LEU A 109 -7.51 9.02 6.65
CA LEU A 109 -6.75 10.22 6.98
C LEU A 109 -7.67 11.38 6.61
N ALA A 110 -8.52 11.75 7.57
CA ALA A 110 -9.22 13.00 7.57
C ALA A 110 -8.19 14.07 7.25
N ARG A 111 -8.55 14.94 6.30
CA ARG A 111 -7.78 16.10 5.91
C ARG A 111 -7.49 16.95 7.16
N GLU A 112 -6.40 16.68 7.85
CA GLU A 112 -5.79 17.61 8.78
C GLU A 112 -4.70 18.34 8.00
N ARG A 113 -5.17 19.17 7.06
CA ARG A 113 -4.35 20.14 6.35
C ARG A 113 -5.12 21.45 6.30
N ASP A 114 -5.45 21.98 7.48
CA ASP A 114 -5.72 23.41 7.71
C ASP A 114 -5.88 23.72 9.22
N ARG A 115 -4.76 23.70 9.96
CA ARG A 115 -4.49 24.50 11.17
C ARG A 115 -2.96 24.65 11.21
N LEU A 116 -2.33 25.76 10.86
CA LEU A 116 -2.36 27.16 11.36
C LEU A 116 -1.39 28.00 10.47
N PRO A 117 -1.21 29.34 10.63
CA PRO A 117 -1.79 30.28 11.62
C PRO A 117 -2.36 31.59 11.01
N ALA A 118 -3.02 32.39 11.85
CA ALA A 118 -2.93 33.85 11.80
C ALA A 118 -2.70 34.35 13.23
#